data_AF-A0A3R7EDW6-F1
#
_entry.id   AF-A0A3R7EDW6-F1
#
_cell.length_a   1.000
_cell.length_b   1.000
_cell.length_c   1.000
_cell.angle_alpha   90.00
_cell.angle_beta   90.00
_cell.angle_gamma   90.00
#
_symmetry.space_group_name_H-M   'P 1'
#
loop_
_entity.id
_entity.type
_entity.pdbx_description
1 polymer ?
#
loop_
_entity_poly.entity_id
_entity_poly.type
_entity_poly.pdbx_seq_one_letter_code
_entity_poly.pdbx_strand_id
1 'polypeptide(L)'
;MPYFKITEVSFSNFSLGNPYVNVTVYTSEFSTVNATVTELFIEAENGTCLFNATITDGYELPKGMNMSIVYSWDWTRYSGQEITVRVRAADGSEATKNVTVP
;
A
#
# COMPACT_ATOMS: atom_id res chain seq x y z
N MET A 1 -13.33 -7.68 -12.84
CA MET A 1 -11.95 -7.36 -12.41
C MET A 1 -11.99 -5.98 -11.76
N PRO A 2 -11.43 -5.82 -10.56
CA PRO A 2 -11.31 -4.52 -9.92
C PRO A 2 -10.28 -3.67 -10.67
N TYR A 3 -10.52 -2.37 -10.77
CA TYR A 3 -9.53 -1.41 -11.25
C TYR A 3 -9.23 -0.45 -10.11
N PHE A 4 -8.04 -0.57 -9.53
CA PHE A 4 -7.60 0.28 -8.44
C PHE A 4 -6.18 0.79 -8.68
N LYS A 5 -5.83 1.87 -8.00
CA LYS A 5 -4.49 2.47 -8.04
C LYS A 5 -4.11 3.06 -6.70
N ILE A 6 -2.83 3.06 -6.39
CA ILE A 6 -2.30 3.79 -5.24
C ILE A 6 -2.31 5.28 -5.58
N THR A 7 -3.07 6.07 -4.83
CA THR A 7 -3.16 7.53 -5.02
C THR A 7 -2.14 8.26 -4.17
N GLU A 8 -1.85 7.76 -2.97
CA GLU A 8 -0.94 8.39 -2.00
C GLU A 8 -0.17 7.35 -1.20
N VAL A 9 1.07 7.68 -0.85
CA VAL A 9 1.85 6.97 0.17
C VAL A 9 2.41 8.04 1.09
N SER A 10 2.17 7.91 2.39
CA SER A 10 2.68 8.82 3.41
C SER A 10 3.33 8.04 4.55
N PHE A 11 4.28 8.70 5.22
CA PHE A 11 5.08 8.13 6.29
C PHE A 11 4.96 9.06 7.50
N SER A 12 4.70 8.49 8.67
CA SER A 12 4.55 9.26 9.90
C SER A 12 4.81 8.35 11.11
N ASN A 13 4.57 8.88 12.30
CA ASN A 13 4.73 8.19 13.57
C ASN A 13 3.40 8.18 14.33
N PHE A 14 3.06 7.05 14.96
CA PHE A 14 1.99 7.01 15.95
C PHE A 14 2.38 7.83 17.19
N SER A 15 1.43 8.09 18.09
CA SER A 15 1.62 8.98 19.25
C SER A 15 2.79 8.62 20.19
N LEU A 16 3.29 7.39 20.14
CA LEU A 16 4.43 6.91 20.93
C LEU A 16 5.76 6.85 20.13
N GLY A 17 5.80 7.44 18.93
CA GLY A 17 6.99 7.45 18.07
C GLY A 17 7.19 6.19 17.21
N ASN A 18 6.18 5.31 17.13
CA ASN A 18 6.26 4.12 16.29
C ASN A 18 6.03 4.49 14.82
N PRO A 19 7.01 4.31 13.92
CA PRO A 19 6.85 4.69 12.52
C PRO A 19 5.85 3.77 11.81
N TYR A 20 5.08 4.36 10.91
CA TYR A 20 4.12 3.66 10.05
C TYR A 20 4.12 4.22 8.64
N VAL A 21 3.66 3.39 7.73
CA VAL A 21 3.32 3.76 6.35
C VAL A 21 1.81 3.74 6.20
N ASN A 22 1.27 4.73 5.48
CA ASN A 22 -0.12 4.81 5.09
C ASN A 22 -0.20 4.83 3.56
N VAL A 23 -0.91 3.85 3.00
CA VAL A 23 -1.10 3.68 1.56
C VAL A 23 -2.57 3.93 1.24
N THR A 24 -2.84 5.00 0.48
CA THR A 24 -4.20 5.30 0.01
C THR A 24 -4.40 4.68 -1.36
N VAL A 25 -5.46 3.89 -1.49
CA VAL A 25 -5.85 3.22 -2.71
C VAL A 25 -7.23 3.70 -3.15
N TYR A 26 -7.34 4.09 -4.41
CA TYR A 26 -8.61 4.41 -5.06
C TYR A 26 -9.08 3.23 -5.89
N THR A 27 -10.33 2.81 -5.70
CA THR A 27 -11.00 1.85 -6.60
C THR A 27 -11.93 2.61 -7.53
N SER A 28 -11.78 2.44 -8.84
CA SER A 28 -12.61 3.14 -9.83
C SER A 28 -14.08 2.76 -9.71
N GLU A 29 -14.93 3.77 -9.88
CA GLU A 29 -16.38 3.59 -10.00
C GLU A 29 -16.78 2.70 -11.20
N PHE A 30 -15.94 2.68 -12.24
CA PHE A 30 -16.11 1.84 -13.42
C PHE A 30 -15.66 0.38 -13.20
N SER A 31 -15.15 0.03 -12.03
CA SER A 31 -14.84 -1.36 -11.70
C SER A 31 -16.11 -2.20 -11.70
N THR A 32 -16.02 -3.44 -12.18
CA THR A 32 -17.18 -4.35 -12.17
C THR A 32 -17.47 -4.90 -10.77
N VAL A 33 -16.47 -4.88 -9.88
CA VAL A 33 -16.49 -5.45 -8.51
C VAL A 33 -15.69 -4.56 -7.55
N ASN A 34 -15.92 -4.70 -6.25
CA ASN A 34 -15.00 -4.18 -5.23
C ASN A 34 -13.65 -4.91 -5.32
N ALA A 35 -12.57 -4.27 -4.85
CA ALA A 35 -11.28 -4.96 -4.70
C ALA A 35 -11.15 -5.48 -3.27
N THR A 36 -10.45 -6.60 -3.09
CA THR A 36 -10.08 -7.09 -1.75
C THR A 36 -8.58 -7.21 -1.70
N VAL A 37 -7.91 -6.28 -1.03
CA VAL A 37 -6.46 -6.30 -0.87
C VAL A 37 -6.07 -7.37 0.14
N THR A 38 -5.07 -8.17 -0.19
CA THR A 38 -4.59 -9.26 0.68
C THR A 38 -3.12 -9.08 1.04
N GLU A 39 -2.35 -8.34 0.24
CA GLU A 39 -0.92 -8.18 0.49
C GLU A 39 -0.45 -6.74 0.22
N LEU A 40 0.50 -6.29 1.05
CA LEU A 40 1.27 -5.06 0.88
C LEU A 40 2.76 -5.42 0.86
N PHE A 41 3.46 -4.94 -0.16
CA PHE A 41 4.91 -5.09 -0.30
C PHE A 41 5.55 -3.70 -0.39
N ILE A 42 6.74 -3.59 0.20
CA ILE A 42 7.64 -2.46 0.00
C ILE A 42 8.99 -3.02 -0.41
N GLU A 43 9.48 -2.53 -1.54
CA GLU A 43 10.65 -3.05 -2.22
C GLU A 43 11.65 -1.91 -2.44
N ALA A 44 12.94 -2.19 -2.29
CA ALA A 44 13.99 -1.28 -2.72
C ALA A 44 14.01 -1.18 -4.25
N GLU A 45 14.68 -0.17 -4.79
CA GLU A 45 14.88 0.02 -6.24
C GLU A 45 15.43 -1.23 -6.95
N ASN A 46 16.30 -1.99 -6.28
CA ASN A 46 16.87 -3.24 -6.82
C ASN A 46 15.94 -4.46 -6.69
N GLY A 47 14.67 -4.27 -6.28
CA GLY A 47 13.68 -5.34 -6.10
C GLY A 47 13.79 -6.12 -4.79
N THR A 48 14.71 -5.74 -3.88
CA THR A 48 14.80 -6.38 -2.56
C THR A 48 13.55 -6.06 -1.73
N CYS A 49 12.85 -7.08 -1.24
CA CYS A 49 11.71 -6.89 -0.35
C CYS A 49 12.18 -6.36 1.02
N LEU A 50 11.78 -5.13 1.36
CA LEU A 50 12.10 -4.45 2.63
C LEU A 50 11.01 -4.67 3.69
N PHE A 51 9.78 -4.91 3.24
CA PHE A 51 8.62 -5.17 4.07
C PHE A 51 7.56 -5.93 3.29
N ASN A 52 6.90 -6.86 3.97
CA ASN A 52 5.72 -7.54 3.48
C ASN A 52 4.69 -7.65 4.61
N ALA A 53 3.43 -7.45 4.27
CA ALA A 53 2.32 -7.70 5.17
C ALA A 53 1.22 -8.46 4.44
N THR A 54 0.66 -9.45 5.14
CA THR A 54 -0.53 -10.17 4.71
C THR A 54 -1.71 -9.66 5.54
N ILE A 55 -2.82 -9.35 4.88
CA ILE A 55 -4.07 -8.95 5.52
C ILE A 55 -4.94 -10.20 5.65
N THR A 56 -5.00 -10.77 6.85
CA THR A 56 -5.93 -11.86 7.16
C THR A 56 -7.36 -11.39 6.90
N ASP A 57 -8.15 -12.21 6.21
CA ASP A 57 -9.52 -11.90 5.73
C ASP A 57 -9.63 -10.82 4.64
N GLY A 58 -8.50 -10.19 4.28
CA GLY A 58 -8.44 -9.14 3.27
C GLY A 58 -9.04 -7.80 3.72
N TYR A 59 -8.72 -6.76 2.98
CA TYR A 59 -9.26 -5.42 3.18
C TYR A 59 -10.07 -5.00 1.95
N GLU A 60 -11.38 -4.84 2.13
CA GLU A 60 -12.27 -4.45 1.05
C GLU A 60 -12.09 -2.98 0.68
N LEU A 61 -11.94 -2.72 -0.62
CA LEU A 61 -11.90 -1.40 -1.23
C LEU A 61 -13.16 -1.19 -2.06
N PRO A 62 -14.18 -0.50 -1.53
CA PRO A 62 -15.41 -0.22 -2.26
C PRO A 62 -15.15 0.60 -3.52
N LYS A 63 -15.94 0.36 -4.56
CA LYS A 63 -15.88 1.15 -5.80
C LYS A 63 -16.16 2.63 -5.54
N GLY A 64 -15.46 3.48 -6.30
CA GLY A 64 -15.59 4.94 -6.23
C GLY A 64 -15.00 5.57 -4.97
N MET A 65 -14.35 4.79 -4.11
CA MET A 65 -13.82 5.26 -2.82
C MET A 65 -12.30 5.28 -2.78
N ASN A 66 -11.76 6.19 -1.97
CA ASN A 66 -10.38 6.13 -1.49
C ASN A 66 -10.38 5.50 -0.10
N MET A 67 -9.56 4.48 0.09
CA MET A 67 -9.36 3.87 1.40
C MET A 67 -7.87 3.85 1.74
N SER A 68 -7.56 4.00 3.01
CA SER A 68 -6.19 4.01 3.53
C SER A 68 -5.88 2.72 4.27
N ILE A 69 -4.78 2.08 3.91
CA ILE A 69 -4.24 0.89 4.56
C ILE A 69 -2.99 1.32 5.32
N VAL A 70 -3.01 1.14 6.64
CA VAL A 70 -1.94 1.59 7.53
C VAL A 70 -1.22 0.39 8.13
N TYR A 71 0.11 0.40 8.05
CA TYR A 71 0.96 -0.63 8.62
C TYR A 71 2.11 -0.04 9.42
N SER A 72 2.34 -0.60 10.61
CA SER A 72 3.55 -0.33 11.39
C SER A 72 4.76 -0.86 10.62
N TRP A 73 5.61 0.05 10.16
CA TRP A 73 6.84 -0.25 9.45
C TRP A 73 7.87 0.83 9.77
N ASP A 74 9.02 0.41 10.29
CA ASP A 74 10.13 1.31 10.57
C ASP A 74 10.82 1.75 9.27
N TRP A 75 10.27 2.80 8.67
CA TRP A 75 10.75 3.43 7.44
C TRP A 75 11.98 4.33 7.67
N THR A 76 12.32 4.65 8.92
CA THR A 76 13.32 5.68 9.25
C THR A 76 14.72 5.37 8.72
N ARG A 77 15.10 4.10 8.69
CA ARG A 77 16.39 3.61 8.13
C ARG A 77 16.48 3.71 6.60
N TYR A 78 15.39 4.04 5.92
CA TYR A 78 15.30 4.16 4.47
C TYR A 78 15.08 5.61 4.02
N SER A 79 15.16 6.59 4.93
CA SER A 79 15.02 8.02 4.62
C SER A 79 15.92 8.44 3.44
N GLY A 80 15.34 9.16 2.48
CA GLY A 80 15.99 9.59 1.25
C GLY A 80 16.14 8.52 0.16
N GLN A 81 15.73 7.28 0.40
CA GLN A 81 15.76 6.21 -0.61
C GLN A 81 14.46 6.16 -1.41
N GLU A 82 14.57 5.81 -2.69
CA GLU A 82 13.42 5.47 -3.53
C GLU A 82 13.01 4.02 -3.28
N ILE A 83 11.72 3.81 -3.04
CA ILE A 83 11.11 2.50 -2.83
C ILE A 83 9.91 2.33 -3.75
N THR A 84 9.58 1.07 -4.03
CA THR A 84 8.35 0.67 -4.71
C THR A 84 7.36 0.14 -3.67
N VAL A 85 6.19 0.75 -3.59
CA VAL A 85 5.06 0.23 -2.83
C VAL A 85 4.15 -0.54 -3.77
N ARG A 86 3.83 -1.79 -3.42
CA ARG A 86 2.99 -2.67 -4.22
C ARG A 86 1.87 -3.26 -3.38
N VAL A 87 0.64 -3.13 -3.87
CA VAL A 87 -0.57 -3.66 -3.25
C VAL A 87 -1.12 -4.76 -4.15
N ARG A 88 -1.41 -5.94 -3.60
CA ARG A 88 -2.01 -7.07 -4.33
C ARG A 88 -3.39 -7.41 -3.79
N ALA A 89 -4.33 -7.61 -4.70
CA ALA A 89 -5.67 -8.08 -4.40
C ALA A 89 -5.80 -9.61 -4.47
N ALA A 90 -6.85 -10.14 -3.85
CA ALA A 90 -7.15 -11.57 -3.79
C ALA A 90 -7.29 -12.24 -5.16
N ASP A 91 -7.66 -11.49 -6.20
CA ASP A 91 -7.78 -11.99 -7.57
C ASP A 91 -6.45 -11.94 -8.37
N GLY A 92 -5.36 -11.53 -7.70
CA GLY A 92 -4.02 -11.41 -8.27
C GLY A 92 -3.73 -10.08 -8.96
N SER A 93 -4.69 -9.16 -9.06
CA SER A 93 -4.43 -7.82 -9.59
C SER A 93 -3.54 -6.99 -8.64
N GLU A 94 -2.72 -6.11 -9.22
CA GLU A 94 -1.73 -5.33 -8.46
C GLU A 94 -1.76 -3.86 -8.84
N ALA A 95 -1.40 -3.00 -7.88
CA ALA A 95 -1.06 -1.61 -8.11
C ALA A 95 0.30 -1.30 -7.49
N THR A 96 1.11 -0.53 -8.22
CA THR A 96 2.45 -0.12 -7.78
C THR A 96 2.59 1.40 -7.79
N LYS A 97 3.46 1.91 -6.91
CA LYS A 97 3.84 3.33 -6.89
C LYS A 97 5.24 3.49 -6.32
N ASN A 98 6.09 4.22 -7.05
CA ASN A 98 7.39 4.66 -6.55
C ASN A 98 7.23 5.88 -5.66
N VAL A 99 8.00 5.94 -4.58
CA VAL A 99 8.02 7.06 -3.64
C VAL A 99 9.38 7.17 -2.98
N THR A 100 9.83 8.39 -2.74
CA THR A 100 10.99 8.67 -1.89
C THR A 100 10.54 8.72 -0.44
N VAL A 101 11.19 7.94 0.42
CA VAL A 101 10.95 7.99 1.87
C VAL A 101 11.44 9.34 2.39
N PRO A 102 10.67 10.06 3.24
CA PRO A 102 11.02 11.38 3.73
C PRO A 102 12.28 11.39 4.60
#